data_AF-A0A7E6E3G3-F1
#
_entry.id   AF-A0A7E6E3G3-F1
#
_cell.length_a   1.000
_cell.length_b   1.000
_cell.length_c   1.000
_cell.angle_alpha   90.00
_cell.angle_beta   90.00
_cell.angle_gamma   90.00
#
_symmetry.space_group_name_H-M   'P 1'
#
loop_
_entity.id
_entity.type
_entity.pdbx_description
1 polymer ?
#
loop_
_entity_poly.entity_id
_entity_poly.type
_entity_poly.pdbx_seq_one_letter_code
_entity_poly.pdbx_strand_id
1 'polypeptide(L)'
;MGTNTADPTNLAHLPFSNLELRRKEMNMKMYSPQERKDCVYQEVNDPQDDDYLYCEKCQNFFIDSCAVHGPPTFVRDSAVDKGHPYRSALTLPPGLRIGPSGIPEAGLGVWNEAADLPVGLHFGPYEGHITEDGEAAKSRYSWLITKGRNCYEYVDGKDKSWANWMRYVNYARDDEEQNLVAFQYHGQIFYRTCRVIRPGCELLVWCGDEYGQELGSKWGSKWKRELTSGRDFSLAGVAQWIE
;
A
#
# COMPACT_ATOMS: atom_id res chain seq x y z
N MET A 1 32.70 62.44 14.84
CA MET A 1 32.43 61.57 13.68
C MET A 1 32.90 60.18 14.04
N GLY A 2 31.98 59.28 14.35
CA GLY A 2 32.30 57.92 14.79
C GLY A 2 31.33 56.94 14.16
N THR A 3 31.76 56.29 13.09
CA THR A 3 31.11 55.16 12.46
C THR A 3 32.23 54.24 11.95
N ASN A 4 32.43 53.10 12.59
CA ASN A 4 33.26 52.03 12.03
C ASN A 4 32.38 50.81 11.80
N THR A 5 32.46 50.38 10.55
CA THR A 5 31.77 49.30 9.87
C THR A 5 32.33 47.93 10.25
N ALA A 6 31.52 46.90 9.92
CA ALA A 6 31.69 45.47 10.11
C ALA A 6 33.08 44.88 9.79
N ASP A 7 33.45 43.78 10.44
CA ASP A 7 33.32 42.40 9.91
C ASP A 7 34.07 41.40 10.84
N PRO A 8 33.44 40.32 11.35
CA PRO A 8 34.11 39.36 12.21
C PRO A 8 34.80 38.26 11.40
N THR A 9 36.12 38.20 11.50
CA THR A 9 36.93 37.10 10.98
C THR A 9 37.03 35.96 11.99
N ASN A 10 37.05 34.74 11.44
CA ASN A 10 37.66 33.51 11.98
C ASN A 10 36.77 32.59 12.83
N LEU A 11 36.33 31.46 12.25
CA LEU A 11 37.06 30.19 12.42
C LEU A 11 36.63 29.10 11.42
N ALA A 12 37.65 28.65 10.68
CA ALA A 12 37.91 27.31 10.18
C ALA A 12 36.89 26.62 9.25
N HIS A 13 37.22 26.58 7.95
CA HIS A 13 37.31 25.34 7.15
C HIS A 13 38.16 25.64 5.91
N LEU A 14 39.27 24.92 5.73
CA LEU A 14 40.15 25.02 4.56
C LEU A 14 40.44 23.63 3.97
N PRO A 15 40.81 23.57 2.68
CA PRO A 15 40.39 22.54 1.73
C PRO A 15 41.51 21.55 1.40
N PHE A 16 41.16 20.42 0.82
CA PHE A 16 42.13 19.50 0.23
C PHE A 16 42.21 19.68 -1.29
N SER A 17 43.38 20.12 -1.75
CA SER A 17 43.84 20.06 -3.13
C SER A 17 45.03 19.12 -3.26
N ASN A 18 44.94 18.18 -4.20
CA ASN A 18 45.95 17.67 -5.16
C ASN A 18 47.34 17.12 -4.72
N LEU A 19 47.86 16.22 -5.59
CA LEU A 19 49.18 15.55 -5.69
C LEU A 19 49.45 14.31 -4.81
N GLU A 20 50.04 13.18 -5.27
CA GLU A 20 50.44 12.67 -6.60
C GLU A 20 51.02 11.23 -6.46
N LEU A 21 51.14 10.51 -7.59
CA LEU A 21 52.10 9.43 -7.95
C LEU A 21 51.71 7.92 -7.97
N ARG A 22 51.58 7.46 -9.22
CA ARG A 22 52.31 6.34 -9.89
C ARG A 22 51.71 4.91 -10.00
N ARG A 23 51.03 4.70 -11.14
CA ARG A 23 51.41 3.86 -12.31
C ARG A 23 51.75 2.38 -12.09
N LYS A 24 50.92 1.48 -12.65
CA LYS A 24 51.28 0.70 -13.86
C LYS A 24 50.09 -0.02 -14.50
N GLU A 25 50.01 0.16 -15.81
CA GLU A 25 49.12 -0.48 -16.78
C GLU A 25 49.37 -2.00 -16.86
N MET A 26 48.30 -2.79 -16.99
CA MET A 26 48.39 -4.17 -17.48
C MET A 26 47.25 -4.48 -18.47
N ASN A 27 47.61 -4.30 -19.74
CA ASN A 27 47.24 -5.10 -20.92
C ASN A 27 45.74 -5.33 -21.23
N MET A 28 45.22 -4.51 -22.14
CA MET A 28 44.12 -4.90 -23.02
C MET A 28 44.64 -5.93 -24.03
N LYS A 29 44.39 -7.22 -23.78
CA LYS A 29 44.42 -8.26 -24.81
C LYS A 29 43.03 -8.85 -24.98
N MET A 30 42.44 -8.43 -26.09
CA MET A 30 41.26 -8.94 -26.76
C MET A 30 41.16 -10.47 -26.72
N TYR A 31 40.04 -11.01 -26.22
CA TYR A 31 39.57 -12.37 -26.48
C TYR A 31 38.04 -12.36 -26.63
N SER A 32 37.62 -12.69 -27.84
CA SER A 32 36.39 -13.34 -28.31
C SER A 32 35.04 -13.03 -27.62
N PRO A 33 34.01 -12.57 -28.36
CA PRO A 33 32.63 -12.61 -27.89
C PRO A 33 32.20 -14.08 -27.85
N GLN A 34 32.41 -14.75 -26.72
CA GLN A 34 31.69 -15.98 -26.42
C GLN A 34 30.33 -15.55 -25.88
N GLU A 35 29.33 -15.79 -26.73
CA GLU A 35 27.90 -15.74 -26.48
C GLU A 35 27.63 -16.02 -24.99
N ARG A 36 27.22 -14.98 -24.25
CA ARG A 36 26.62 -15.19 -22.94
C ARG A 36 25.43 -16.08 -23.21
N LYS A 37 25.51 -17.34 -22.80
CA LYS A 37 24.34 -18.21 -22.68
C LYS A 37 23.28 -17.38 -21.99
N ASP A 38 22.21 -17.10 -22.73
CA ASP A 38 21.03 -16.45 -22.18
C ASP A 38 20.71 -17.19 -20.89
N CYS A 39 20.85 -16.50 -19.76
CA CYS A 39 20.17 -16.91 -18.56
C CYS A 39 18.70 -16.78 -18.93
N VAL A 40 18.12 -17.86 -19.44
CA VAL A 40 16.68 -18.04 -19.49
C VAL A 40 16.27 -17.92 -18.04
N TYR A 41 15.77 -16.73 -17.67
CA TYR A 41 15.04 -16.56 -16.44
C TYR A 41 13.88 -17.55 -16.54
N GLN A 42 14.00 -18.68 -15.83
CA GLN A 42 12.81 -19.42 -15.48
C GLN A 42 12.06 -18.51 -14.53
N GLU A 43 11.09 -17.77 -15.05
CA GLU A 43 10.02 -17.22 -14.23
C GLU A 43 9.42 -18.41 -13.48
N VAL A 44 9.81 -18.55 -12.22
CA VAL A 44 9.12 -19.48 -11.33
C VAL A 44 7.75 -18.86 -11.15
N ASN A 45 6.72 -19.50 -11.70
CA ASN A 45 5.29 -19.19 -11.51
C ASN A 45 4.83 -19.37 -10.04
N ASP A 46 5.71 -19.13 -9.07
CA ASP A 46 5.36 -19.12 -7.65
C ASP A 46 4.54 -17.84 -7.39
N PRO A 47 3.32 -17.95 -6.83
CA PRO A 47 2.52 -16.79 -6.45
C PRO A 47 3.28 -15.87 -5.50
N GLN A 48 3.22 -14.57 -5.76
CA GLN A 48 3.71 -13.51 -4.88
C GLN A 48 2.79 -13.37 -3.66
N ASP A 49 3.26 -12.66 -2.62
CA ASP A 49 2.49 -12.49 -1.39
C ASP A 49 1.17 -11.73 -1.63
N ASP A 50 1.10 -10.84 -2.62
CA ASP A 50 -0.09 -10.08 -3.01
C ASP A 50 -0.93 -10.76 -4.11
N ASP A 51 -0.69 -12.04 -4.42
CA ASP A 51 -1.58 -12.86 -5.24
C ASP A 51 -2.66 -13.56 -4.41
N TYR A 52 -2.56 -13.52 -3.09
CA TYR A 52 -3.48 -14.20 -2.17
C TYR A 52 -4.60 -13.27 -1.71
N LEU A 53 -5.82 -13.81 -1.74
CA LEU A 53 -7.00 -13.22 -1.12
C LEU A 53 -7.29 -13.89 0.22
N TYR A 54 -8.05 -13.23 1.09
CA TYR A 54 -8.38 -13.74 2.41
C TYR A 54 -9.89 -13.96 2.59
N CYS A 55 -10.28 -15.14 3.06
CA CYS A 55 -11.68 -15.45 3.33
C CYS A 55 -12.01 -15.17 4.79
N GLU A 56 -12.74 -14.09 5.04
CA GLU A 56 -13.18 -13.69 6.39
C GLU A 56 -14.01 -14.76 7.13
N LYS A 57 -14.69 -15.66 6.41
CA LYS A 57 -15.49 -16.72 7.03
C LYS A 57 -14.67 -17.95 7.40
N CYS A 58 -13.68 -18.31 6.57
CA CYS A 58 -12.78 -19.43 6.82
C CYS A 58 -11.53 -19.05 7.60
N GLN A 59 -11.29 -17.74 7.74
CA GLN A 59 -10.08 -17.15 8.32
C GLN A 59 -8.80 -17.70 7.68
N ASN A 60 -8.79 -17.84 6.35
CA ASN A 60 -7.67 -18.45 5.62
C ASN A 60 -7.47 -17.80 4.24
N PHE A 61 -6.23 -17.87 3.73
CA PHE A 61 -5.85 -17.37 2.42
C PHE A 61 -6.21 -18.35 1.31
N PHE A 62 -6.41 -17.81 0.11
CA PHE A 62 -6.67 -18.60 -1.10
C PHE A 62 -6.22 -17.81 -2.35
N ILE A 63 -6.09 -18.52 -3.48
CA ILE A 63 -5.88 -17.93 -4.81
C ILE A 63 -7.14 -18.20 -5.62
N ASP A 64 -7.62 -17.18 -6.34
CA ASP A 64 -8.82 -17.17 -7.19
C ASP A 64 -10.16 -17.43 -6.48
N SER A 65 -10.29 -18.51 -5.72
CA SER A 65 -11.55 -18.93 -5.08
C SER A 65 -11.32 -19.66 -3.75
N CYS A 66 -12.15 -19.32 -2.76
CA CYS A 66 -12.22 -20.07 -1.50
C CYS A 66 -12.91 -21.43 -1.74
N ALA A 67 -12.36 -22.52 -1.20
CA ALA A 67 -12.92 -23.86 -1.36
C ALA A 67 -14.36 -24.01 -0.83
N VAL A 68 -14.75 -23.19 0.17
CA VAL A 68 -16.08 -23.24 0.80
C VAL A 68 -17.03 -22.19 0.23
N HIS A 69 -16.51 -20.98 -0.04
CA HIS A 69 -17.33 -19.81 -0.35
C HIS A 69 -17.22 -19.35 -1.81
N GLY A 70 -16.39 -20.01 -2.63
CA GLY A 70 -16.16 -19.65 -4.03
C GLY A 70 -15.33 -18.37 -4.21
N PRO A 71 -15.38 -17.75 -5.40
CA PRO A 71 -14.67 -16.51 -5.68
C PRO A 71 -15.26 -15.33 -4.89
N PRO A 72 -14.44 -14.35 -4.48
CA PRO A 72 -14.93 -13.16 -3.80
C PRO A 72 -15.73 -12.26 -4.75
N THR A 73 -16.65 -11.50 -4.18
CA THR A 73 -17.47 -10.55 -4.93
C THR A 73 -16.82 -9.16 -4.89
N PHE A 74 -16.44 -8.65 -6.05
CA PHE A 74 -15.92 -7.29 -6.24
C PHE A 74 -17.03 -6.34 -6.70
N VAL A 75 -17.31 -5.32 -5.90
CA VAL A 75 -18.23 -4.25 -6.26
C VAL A 75 -17.53 -3.30 -7.23
N ARG A 76 -18.20 -3.00 -8.34
CA ARG A 76 -17.68 -2.07 -9.35
C ARG A 76 -18.03 -0.64 -8.99
N ASP A 77 -17.05 0.23 -9.16
CA ASP A 77 -17.25 1.68 -9.14
C ASP A 77 -18.20 2.12 -10.26
N SER A 78 -18.94 3.19 -10.01
CA SER A 78 -19.71 3.88 -11.06
C SER A 78 -18.73 4.48 -12.09
N ALA A 79 -19.01 4.28 -13.38
CA ALA A 79 -18.08 4.67 -14.44
C ALA A 79 -18.02 6.20 -14.63
N VAL A 80 -16.84 6.78 -14.44
CA VAL A 80 -16.57 8.22 -14.64
C VAL A 80 -15.16 8.42 -15.18
N ASP A 81 -15.04 9.25 -16.21
CA ASP A 81 -13.76 9.53 -16.86
C ASP A 81 -12.75 10.19 -15.91
N LYS A 82 -11.48 9.82 -16.03
CA LYS A 82 -10.36 10.45 -15.33
C LYS A 82 -10.24 11.92 -15.74
N GLY A 83 -9.96 12.79 -14.77
CA GLY A 83 -9.90 14.24 -14.96
C GLY A 83 -11.23 14.97 -14.76
N HIS A 84 -12.36 14.25 -14.59
CA HIS A 84 -13.62 14.91 -14.23
C HIS A 84 -13.51 15.55 -12.83
N PRO A 85 -13.86 16.84 -12.63
CA PRO A 85 -13.61 17.56 -11.37
C PRO A 85 -14.22 16.91 -10.11
N TYR A 86 -15.35 16.22 -10.30
CA TYR A 86 -16.08 15.51 -9.22
C TYR A 86 -15.99 13.99 -9.33
N ARG A 87 -14.98 13.46 -10.04
CA ARG A 87 -14.83 12.02 -10.32
C ARG A 87 -14.95 11.18 -9.05
N SER A 88 -14.13 11.48 -8.05
CA SER A 88 -14.11 10.70 -6.81
C SER A 88 -15.48 10.54 -6.17
N ALA A 89 -16.32 11.57 -6.13
CA ALA A 89 -17.68 11.43 -5.60
C ALA A 89 -18.63 10.67 -6.53
N LEU A 90 -18.50 10.86 -7.85
CA LEU A 90 -19.38 10.23 -8.84
C LEU A 90 -19.06 8.76 -9.10
N THR A 91 -17.86 8.29 -8.75
CA THR A 91 -17.46 6.87 -8.83
C THR A 91 -18.10 6.01 -7.73
N LEU A 92 -18.80 6.61 -6.76
CA LEU A 92 -19.43 5.90 -5.65
C LEU A 92 -20.40 4.81 -6.15
N PRO A 93 -20.25 3.55 -5.70
CA PRO A 93 -21.16 2.48 -6.04
C PRO A 93 -22.60 2.76 -5.57
N PRO A 94 -23.61 2.29 -6.31
CA PRO A 94 -25.00 2.39 -5.88
C PRO A 94 -25.23 1.76 -4.50
N GLY A 95 -26.05 2.42 -3.68
CA GLY A 95 -26.38 1.98 -2.33
C GLY A 95 -25.45 2.49 -1.23
N LEU A 96 -24.40 3.22 -1.59
CA LEU A 96 -23.58 4.00 -0.67
C LEU A 96 -23.89 5.51 -0.81
N ARG A 97 -23.54 6.29 0.22
CA ARG A 97 -23.65 7.76 0.22
C ARG A 97 -22.41 8.39 0.83
N ILE A 98 -21.93 9.48 0.22
CA ILE A 98 -20.95 10.38 0.86
C ILE A 98 -21.71 11.45 1.66
N GLY A 99 -21.30 11.69 2.90
CA GLY A 99 -21.86 12.74 3.75
C GLY A 99 -20.99 13.05 4.96
N PRO A 100 -21.41 13.92 5.89
CA PRO A 100 -20.65 14.19 7.11
C PRO A 100 -20.34 12.89 7.87
N SER A 101 -19.10 12.73 8.33
CA SER A 101 -18.68 11.59 9.15
C SER A 101 -19.29 11.69 10.55
N GLY A 102 -19.50 10.54 11.20
CA GLY A 102 -19.82 10.46 12.61
C GLY A 102 -18.61 10.72 13.52
N ILE A 103 -17.40 10.63 12.96
CA ILE A 103 -16.15 10.93 13.68
C ILE A 103 -15.99 12.46 13.79
N PRO A 104 -15.79 13.01 15.01
CA PRO A 104 -15.58 14.43 15.20
C PRO A 104 -14.43 14.96 14.34
N GLU A 105 -14.68 16.08 13.64
CA GLU A 105 -13.69 16.79 12.81
C GLU A 105 -13.09 15.99 11.64
N ALA A 106 -13.58 14.78 11.34
CA ALA A 106 -13.06 13.96 10.23
C ALA A 106 -13.49 14.49 8.84
N GLY A 107 -14.53 15.32 8.78
CA GLY A 107 -15.08 15.89 7.56
C GLY A 107 -16.15 14.99 6.94
N LEU A 108 -15.92 14.51 5.72
CA LEU A 108 -16.82 13.59 5.03
C LEU A 108 -16.46 12.14 5.33
N GLY A 109 -17.46 11.26 5.26
CA GLY A 109 -17.39 9.81 5.38
C GLY A 109 -18.27 9.14 4.34
N VAL A 110 -18.15 7.81 4.23
CA VAL A 110 -18.97 6.98 3.35
C VAL A 110 -19.92 6.15 4.20
N TRP A 111 -21.20 6.15 3.86
CA TRP A 111 -22.27 5.50 4.59
C TRP A 111 -22.93 4.45 3.72
N ASN A 112 -23.29 3.32 4.32
CA ASN A 112 -24.19 2.36 3.69
C ASN A 112 -25.64 2.85 3.80
N GLU A 113 -26.44 2.74 2.73
CA GLU A 113 -27.82 3.24 2.70
C GLU A 113 -28.84 2.19 2.21
N ALA A 114 -28.48 1.32 1.28
CA ALA A 114 -29.47 0.48 0.60
C ALA A 114 -29.81 -0.82 1.33
N ALA A 115 -28.81 -1.66 1.60
CA ALA A 115 -29.01 -3.00 2.15
C ALA A 115 -27.75 -3.44 2.91
N ASP A 116 -27.87 -4.51 3.70
CA ASP A 116 -26.72 -5.09 4.40
C ASP A 116 -25.61 -5.47 3.41
N LEU A 117 -24.40 -4.96 3.65
CA LEU A 117 -23.20 -5.40 2.93
C LEU A 117 -22.69 -6.68 3.59
N PRO A 118 -22.63 -7.81 2.87
CA PRO A 118 -22.21 -9.08 3.45
C PRO A 118 -20.71 -9.12 3.75
N VAL A 119 -20.31 -9.94 4.73
CA VAL A 119 -18.90 -10.23 5.03
C VAL A 119 -18.16 -10.76 3.79
N GLY A 120 -16.93 -10.30 3.57
CA GLY A 120 -16.10 -10.67 2.43
C GLY A 120 -16.42 -9.96 1.12
N LEU A 121 -17.21 -8.90 1.13
CA LEU A 121 -17.42 -8.04 -0.05
C LEU A 121 -16.18 -7.17 -0.31
N HIS A 122 -15.74 -7.08 -1.55
CA HIS A 122 -14.52 -6.36 -1.95
C HIS A 122 -14.83 -5.08 -2.72
N PHE A 123 -14.04 -4.04 -2.48
CA PHE A 123 -14.10 -2.73 -3.12
C PHE A 123 -12.72 -2.32 -3.65
N GLY A 124 -12.69 -1.65 -4.79
CA GLY A 124 -11.49 -1.08 -5.38
C GLY A 124 -11.22 -1.53 -6.82
N PRO A 125 -10.01 -1.24 -7.33
CA PRO A 125 -8.85 -0.73 -6.58
C PRO A 125 -9.00 0.72 -6.09
N TYR A 126 -8.28 1.10 -5.03
CA TYR A 126 -8.11 2.49 -4.61
C TYR A 126 -7.35 3.25 -5.70
N GLU A 127 -7.88 4.38 -6.13
CA GLU A 127 -7.28 5.16 -7.22
C GLU A 127 -6.70 6.48 -6.75
N GLY A 128 -5.64 6.91 -7.45
CA GLY A 128 -4.88 8.13 -7.18
C GLY A 128 -3.67 8.22 -8.11
N HIS A 129 -2.78 9.18 -7.84
CA HIS A 129 -1.49 9.26 -8.53
C HIS A 129 -0.51 8.27 -7.92
N ILE A 130 0.19 7.52 -8.77
CA ILE A 130 1.33 6.69 -8.34
C ILE A 130 2.57 7.57 -8.24
N THR A 131 3.28 7.49 -7.11
CA THR A 131 4.51 8.26 -6.87
C THR A 131 5.46 7.51 -5.94
N GLU A 132 6.76 7.74 -6.09
CA GLU A 132 7.80 7.29 -5.14
C GLU A 132 8.18 8.39 -4.13
N ASP A 133 7.57 9.58 -4.24
CA ASP A 133 7.85 10.71 -3.37
C ASP A 133 7.43 10.40 -1.92
N GLY A 134 8.39 10.43 -1.00
CA GLY A 134 8.17 10.20 0.41
C GLY A 134 7.24 11.23 1.08
N GLU A 135 7.03 12.40 0.47
CA GLU A 135 6.01 13.36 0.95
C GLU A 135 4.59 12.79 0.84
N ALA A 136 4.34 11.84 -0.07
CA ALA A 136 3.07 11.14 -0.17
C ALA A 136 2.72 10.37 1.12
N ALA A 137 3.71 9.92 1.90
CA ALA A 137 3.50 9.26 3.19
C ALA A 137 2.82 10.17 4.23
N LYS A 138 2.88 11.50 4.05
CA LYS A 138 2.23 12.48 4.93
C LYS A 138 0.79 12.79 4.51
N SER A 139 0.38 12.37 3.31
CA SER A 139 -0.99 12.56 2.83
C SER A 139 -1.91 11.57 3.51
N ARG A 140 -2.97 12.05 4.16
CA ARG A 140 -4.05 11.21 4.72
C ARG A 140 -4.84 10.40 3.67
N TYR A 141 -4.54 10.61 2.39
CA TYR A 141 -5.19 9.94 1.25
C TYR A 141 -4.23 8.98 0.53
N SER A 142 -3.05 8.73 1.09
CA SER A 142 -2.06 7.85 0.48
C SER A 142 -2.04 6.48 1.10
N TRP A 143 -1.84 5.48 0.24
CA TRP A 143 -1.46 4.12 0.65
C TRP A 143 -0.10 3.77 0.07
N LEU A 144 0.75 3.17 0.89
CA LEU A 144 2.00 2.52 0.46
C LEU A 144 1.67 1.22 -0.29
N ILE A 145 2.41 0.93 -1.35
CA ILE A 145 2.34 -0.28 -2.16
C ILE A 145 3.73 -0.87 -2.15
N THR A 146 3.89 -2.09 -1.66
CA THR A 146 5.15 -2.81 -1.74
C THR A 146 5.30 -3.45 -3.11
N LYS A 147 6.46 -3.29 -3.73
CA LYS A 147 6.87 -4.03 -4.95
C LYS A 147 7.77 -5.21 -4.59
N GLY A 148 7.91 -5.50 -3.30
CA GLY A 148 8.86 -6.46 -2.78
C GLY A 148 10.31 -5.95 -2.79
N ARG A 149 11.20 -6.74 -2.18
CA ARG A 149 12.65 -6.45 -2.10
C ARG A 149 12.96 -5.04 -1.55
N ASN A 150 12.16 -4.57 -0.59
CA ASN A 150 12.24 -3.22 0.00
C ASN A 150 12.04 -2.07 -1.00
N CYS A 151 11.35 -2.32 -2.12
CA CYS A 151 10.92 -1.29 -3.05
C CYS A 151 9.44 -0.94 -2.78
N TYR A 152 9.14 0.36 -2.72
CA TYR A 152 7.80 0.83 -2.39
C TYR A 152 7.40 2.02 -3.26
N GLU A 153 6.11 2.10 -3.57
CA GLU A 153 5.44 3.23 -4.21
C GLU A 153 4.26 3.67 -3.34
N TYR A 154 3.68 4.82 -3.65
CA TYR A 154 2.45 5.29 -3.03
C TYR A 154 1.37 5.49 -4.08
N VAL A 155 0.11 5.22 -3.72
CA VAL A 155 -1.07 5.71 -4.43
C VAL A 155 -1.70 6.85 -3.64
N ASP A 156 -1.57 8.09 -4.11
CA ASP A 156 -2.12 9.29 -3.45
C ASP A 156 -3.46 9.72 -4.06
N GLY A 157 -4.53 9.55 -3.29
CA GLY A 157 -5.91 9.92 -3.63
C GLY A 157 -6.27 11.39 -3.36
N LYS A 158 -5.28 12.26 -3.12
CA LYS A 158 -5.51 13.67 -2.79
C LYS A 158 -6.29 14.43 -3.88
N ASP A 159 -5.92 14.25 -5.15
CA ASP A 159 -6.63 14.87 -6.29
C ASP A 159 -7.97 14.15 -6.56
N LYS A 160 -9.06 14.88 -6.32
CA LYS A 160 -10.44 14.39 -6.51
C LYS A 160 -10.79 14.02 -7.94
N SER A 161 -10.05 14.52 -8.93
CA SER A 161 -10.26 14.25 -10.36
C SER A 161 -9.54 12.99 -10.84
N TRP A 162 -8.58 12.49 -10.05
CA TRP A 162 -7.81 11.27 -10.31
C TRP A 162 -8.12 10.12 -9.34
N ALA A 163 -8.65 10.45 -8.16
CA ALA A 163 -9.07 9.47 -7.17
C ALA A 163 -10.49 8.94 -7.40
N ASN A 164 -10.84 7.84 -6.71
CA ASN A 164 -12.20 7.32 -6.62
C ASN A 164 -12.83 7.61 -5.24
N TRP A 165 -14.03 7.10 -5.00
CA TRP A 165 -14.82 7.34 -3.80
C TRP A 165 -14.17 6.83 -2.51
N MET A 166 -13.28 5.84 -2.61
CA MET A 166 -12.62 5.23 -1.46
C MET A 166 -11.78 6.24 -0.66
N ARG A 167 -11.34 7.35 -1.29
CA ARG A 167 -10.66 8.47 -0.61
C ARG A 167 -11.46 9.12 0.54
N TYR A 168 -12.78 8.90 0.57
CA TYR A 168 -13.68 9.47 1.57
C TYR A 168 -13.97 8.50 2.73
N VAL A 169 -13.49 7.26 2.66
CA VAL A 169 -13.61 6.29 3.76
C VAL A 169 -12.65 6.72 4.86
N ASN A 170 -13.16 6.86 6.09
CA ASN A 170 -12.33 7.25 7.23
C ASN A 170 -11.65 6.04 7.87
N TYR A 171 -10.57 6.30 8.59
CA TYR A 171 -9.92 5.29 9.41
C TYR A 171 -10.77 4.96 10.63
N ALA A 172 -10.89 3.68 10.95
CA ALA A 172 -11.40 3.22 12.24
C ALA A 172 -10.43 3.64 13.36
N ARG A 173 -10.99 3.96 14.54
CA ARG A 173 -10.25 4.34 15.74
C ARG A 173 -10.00 3.14 16.66
N ASP A 174 -10.81 2.11 16.52
CA ASP A 174 -10.76 0.86 17.28
C ASP A 174 -11.38 -0.31 16.48
N ASP A 175 -11.14 -1.52 16.96
CA ASP A 175 -11.60 -2.76 16.33
C ASP A 175 -13.12 -2.95 16.45
N GLU A 176 -13.80 -2.26 17.38
CA GLU A 176 -15.25 -2.37 17.55
C GLU A 176 -16.00 -1.65 16.42
N GLU A 177 -15.51 -0.50 15.99
CA GLU A 177 -16.11 0.25 14.88
C GLU A 177 -15.56 -0.13 13.50
N GLN A 178 -14.38 -0.75 13.43
CA GLN A 178 -13.78 -1.21 12.18
C GLN A 178 -14.72 -2.17 11.45
N ASN A 179 -14.96 -1.89 10.16
CA ASN A 179 -15.75 -2.78 9.32
C ASN A 179 -15.18 -3.03 7.92
N LEU A 180 -14.08 -2.35 7.58
CA LEU A 180 -13.26 -2.61 6.40
C LEU A 180 -11.81 -2.92 6.78
N VAL A 181 -11.19 -3.80 5.98
CA VAL A 181 -9.76 -4.11 6.02
C VAL A 181 -9.14 -3.68 4.70
N ALA A 182 -8.08 -2.87 4.75
CA ALA A 182 -7.24 -2.56 3.59
C ALA A 182 -6.15 -3.62 3.41
N PHE A 183 -5.91 -4.03 2.17
CA PHE A 183 -4.90 -5.01 1.79
C PHE A 183 -4.39 -4.75 0.36
N GLN A 184 -3.18 -5.22 0.07
CA GLN A 184 -2.63 -5.18 -1.29
C GLN A 184 -3.03 -6.46 -2.06
N TYR A 185 -3.43 -6.28 -3.32
CA TYR A 185 -3.70 -7.37 -4.24
C TYR A 185 -3.26 -6.96 -5.65
N HIS A 186 -2.41 -7.76 -6.28
CA HIS A 186 -1.80 -7.50 -7.59
C HIS A 186 -1.23 -6.07 -7.75
N GLY A 187 -0.45 -5.62 -6.77
CA GLY A 187 0.19 -4.30 -6.78
C GLY A 187 -0.77 -3.12 -6.63
N GLN A 188 -2.02 -3.34 -6.20
CA GLN A 188 -3.03 -2.31 -5.98
C GLN A 188 -3.68 -2.49 -4.60
N ILE A 189 -4.37 -1.45 -4.10
CA ILE A 189 -5.01 -1.47 -2.79
C ILE A 189 -6.51 -1.73 -2.94
N PHE A 190 -7.02 -2.67 -2.14
CA PHE A 190 -8.44 -3.00 -2.07
C PHE A 190 -8.93 -2.96 -0.64
N TYR A 191 -10.24 -2.74 -0.45
CA TYR A 191 -10.90 -2.87 0.84
C TYR A 191 -11.84 -4.07 0.81
N ARG A 192 -11.87 -4.84 1.91
CA ARG A 192 -12.87 -5.89 2.10
C ARG A 192 -13.65 -5.67 3.39
N THR A 193 -14.93 -6.02 3.39
CA THR A 193 -15.76 -5.99 4.60
C THR A 193 -15.38 -7.16 5.53
N CYS A 194 -14.94 -6.88 6.75
CA CYS A 194 -14.64 -7.91 7.76
C CYS A 194 -15.85 -8.29 8.62
N ARG A 195 -16.96 -7.55 8.49
CA ARG A 195 -18.25 -7.83 9.15
C ARG A 195 -19.41 -7.34 8.30
N VAL A 196 -20.63 -7.70 8.69
CA VAL A 196 -21.83 -7.18 8.04
C VAL A 196 -21.97 -5.69 8.34
N ILE A 197 -22.13 -4.87 7.30
CA ILE A 197 -22.35 -3.42 7.44
C ILE A 197 -23.81 -3.13 7.15
N ARG A 198 -24.57 -2.71 8.16
CA ARG A 198 -26.01 -2.41 8.02
C ARG A 198 -26.24 -1.03 7.40
N PRO A 199 -27.43 -0.76 6.81
CA PRO A 199 -27.82 0.58 6.42
C PRO A 199 -27.70 1.57 7.59
N GLY A 200 -27.23 2.78 7.30
CA GLY A 200 -26.96 3.83 8.28
C GLY A 200 -25.62 3.69 9.01
N CYS A 201 -24.81 2.65 8.76
CA CYS A 201 -23.46 2.54 9.31
C CYS A 201 -22.43 3.22 8.40
N GLU A 202 -21.47 3.92 9.01
CA GLU A 202 -20.30 4.47 8.31
C GLU A 202 -19.31 3.35 7.98
N LEU A 203 -18.72 3.41 6.80
CA LEU A 203 -17.63 2.54 6.37
C LEU A 203 -16.33 3.07 6.96
N LEU A 204 -15.66 2.24 7.77
CA LEU A 204 -14.44 2.59 8.51
C LEU A 204 -13.37 1.54 8.29
N VAL A 205 -12.23 1.97 7.78
CA VAL A 205 -11.13 1.11 7.35
C VAL A 205 -9.97 1.10 8.35
N TRP A 206 -9.38 -0.05 8.54
CA TRP A 206 -8.06 -0.14 9.16
C TRP A 206 -7.13 -0.97 8.27
N CYS A 207 -5.84 -0.66 8.37
CA CYS A 207 -4.77 -1.45 7.78
C CYS A 207 -4.77 -2.83 8.46
N GLY A 208 -5.11 -3.90 7.72
CA GLY A 208 -5.07 -5.25 8.30
C GLY A 208 -3.64 -5.68 8.68
N ASP A 209 -3.53 -6.68 9.54
CA ASP A 209 -2.24 -7.32 9.88
C ASP A 209 -1.48 -7.78 8.62
N GLU A 210 -2.19 -8.10 7.53
CA GLU A 210 -1.63 -8.43 6.22
C GLU A 210 -0.82 -7.28 5.63
N TYR A 211 -1.39 -6.07 5.60
CA TYR A 211 -0.73 -4.89 5.04
C TYR A 211 0.45 -4.48 5.91
N GLY A 212 0.32 -4.52 7.24
CA GLY A 212 1.45 -4.27 8.16
C GLY A 212 2.59 -5.30 8.00
N GLN A 213 2.26 -6.57 7.76
CA GLN A 213 3.25 -7.63 7.55
C GLN A 213 3.90 -7.59 6.16
N GLU A 214 3.15 -7.23 5.11
CA GLU A 214 3.65 -7.01 3.75
C GLU A 214 4.60 -5.80 3.67
N LEU A 215 4.34 -4.77 4.46
CA LEU A 215 5.22 -3.61 4.62
C LEU A 215 6.39 -3.87 5.57
N GLY A 216 6.34 -4.94 6.36
CA GLY A 216 7.41 -5.37 7.27
C GLY A 216 8.39 -6.36 6.64
N SER A 217 9.28 -6.92 7.47
CA SER A 217 10.32 -7.89 7.08
C SER A 217 9.81 -9.24 6.56
N LYS A 218 8.50 -9.41 6.37
CA LYS A 218 7.89 -10.70 5.98
C LYS A 218 7.60 -10.83 4.49
N TRP A 219 7.76 -9.78 3.67
CA TRP A 219 7.64 -9.94 2.22
C TRP A 219 8.63 -10.99 1.70
N GLY A 220 8.13 -11.98 0.97
CA GLY A 220 8.91 -13.10 0.43
C GLY A 220 9.18 -14.23 1.43
N SER A 221 8.66 -14.15 2.66
CA SER A 221 8.81 -15.22 3.67
C SER A 221 7.85 -16.39 3.47
N LYS A 222 6.98 -16.35 2.45
CA LYS A 222 6.02 -17.42 2.08
C LYS A 222 5.03 -17.78 3.21
N TRP A 223 4.87 -16.89 4.20
CA TRP A 223 4.04 -17.10 5.40
C TRP A 223 2.57 -17.35 5.08
N LYS A 224 1.99 -16.66 4.09
CA LYS A 224 0.60 -16.90 3.64
C LYS A 224 0.41 -18.33 3.15
N ARG A 225 1.38 -18.87 2.41
CA ARG A 225 1.37 -20.23 1.88
C ARG A 225 1.51 -21.29 2.99
N GLU A 226 2.22 -20.98 4.06
CA GLU A 226 2.37 -21.89 5.20
C GLU A 226 1.07 -21.98 6.03
N LEU A 227 0.37 -20.86 6.16
CA LEU A 227 -0.96 -20.80 6.78
C LEU A 227 -2.01 -21.56 5.94
N THR A 228 -1.98 -21.44 4.61
CA THR A 228 -2.88 -22.25 3.75
C THR A 228 -2.59 -23.75 3.84
N SER A 229 -1.36 -24.12 4.18
CA SER A 229 -0.92 -25.52 4.29
C SER A 229 -1.15 -26.13 5.69
N GLY A 230 -1.75 -25.40 6.63
CA GLY A 230 -2.11 -25.91 7.97
C GLY A 230 -0.93 -26.23 8.88
N ARG A 231 0.21 -25.55 8.72
CA ARG A 231 1.32 -25.64 9.69
C ARG A 231 1.21 -24.51 10.70
N ASP A 232 0.81 -24.84 11.93
CA ASP A 232 0.73 -23.89 13.05
C ASP A 232 2.07 -23.16 13.25
N PHE A 233 2.07 -21.84 13.05
CA PHE A 233 3.16 -20.98 13.49
C PHE A 233 2.93 -20.62 14.96
N SER A 234 3.73 -21.22 15.83
CA SER A 234 3.84 -20.79 17.24
C SER A 234 4.29 -19.32 17.30
N LEU A 235 3.44 -18.45 17.85
CA LEU A 235 3.65 -17.01 18.05
C LEU A 235 4.68 -16.65 19.15
N ALA A 236 5.48 -17.60 19.62
CA ALA A 236 6.33 -17.40 20.81
C ALA A 236 7.63 -16.57 20.60
N GLY A 237 7.76 -15.77 19.52
CA GLY A 237 9.07 -15.28 19.09
C GLY A 237 9.25 -13.80 18.76
N VAL A 238 8.25 -12.92 18.90
CA VAL A 238 8.36 -11.54 18.37
C VAL A 238 8.18 -10.46 19.44
N ALA A 239 8.86 -10.63 20.57
CA ALA A 239 9.04 -9.57 21.56
C ALA A 239 10.53 -9.29 21.78
N GLN A 240 11.17 -8.71 20.77
CA GLN A 240 12.36 -7.87 20.94
C GLN A 240 12.62 -7.14 19.61
N TRP A 241 13.25 -5.96 19.70
CA TRP A 241 13.58 -5.02 18.61
C TRP A 241 12.59 -3.86 18.39
N ILE A 242 12.28 -3.14 19.47
CA ILE A 242 12.21 -1.66 19.43
C ILE A 242 12.96 -1.16 20.67
N GLU A 243 14.24 -0.86 20.50
CA GLU A 243 14.98 0.19 21.21
C GLU A 243 15.78 0.99 20.17
#